data_AF-A0A7K5CUB6-F1
#
_entry.id   AF-A0A7K5CUB6-F1
#
_cell.length_a   1.000
_cell.length_b   1.000
_cell.length_c   1.000
_cell.angle_alpha   90.00
_cell.angle_beta   90.00
_cell.angle_gamma   90.00
#
_symmetry.space_group_name_H-M   'P 1'
#
loop_
_entity.id
_entity.type
_entity.pdbx_description
1 polymer ?
#
loop_
_entity_poly.entity_id
_entity_poly.type
_entity_poly.pdbx_seq_one_letter_code
_entity_poly.pdbx_strand_id
1 'polypeptide(L)'
;QSLLCHLLSSSKWESNEAETSPFISALGYTSADYYCHLVKNKVFSLVAELRENQFNGLNIQSRVSASRVNAVSIFCVPLITLPDLTPLLETLLLYHGGSPEEILCPEFLEAVNEAFLKKKISLPESAVFSLWLRHLPSLERATLHLLDQLVSFQLNSLEEVACVIKDSLLPQAASHPAIFRVVNEIFKNALLETDGTPEVMIVIQVFTQLFLEAHQNQNKQHKFPLKAYFPCHHQPLLRALLKRPSELPTTSWSLHLKNISDMLKALIEDTNICSLTDLFEIWFLVACFGEWLDIAAEQLLKAAVQPDAFLWLLVFYYCPQNENQQRTQAMVEVQAVYNHLMMLLSCTDLSLRDLEAAVHRITGIEQCCNQHLITHLLTNFLLFSSGGHMVAQECIYHITETTDTSKEVYSHLIRTAHRLKHNGEENQRTGKLLNELLQKFTLKI
;
A
#
# COMPACT_ATOMS: atom_id res chain seq x y z
N GLN A 1 16.16 -34.29 1.38
CA GLN A 1 15.42 -35.56 1.27
C GLN A 1 13.95 -35.25 1.55
N SER A 2 13.03 -35.61 0.65
CA SER A 2 11.64 -35.14 0.70
C SER A 2 10.87 -35.77 1.87
N LEU A 3 10.13 -34.94 2.63
CA LEU A 3 9.34 -35.37 3.79
C LEU A 3 8.28 -36.41 3.40
N LEU A 4 7.71 -36.30 2.20
CA LEU A 4 6.79 -37.32 1.66
C LEU A 4 7.48 -38.65 1.44
N CYS A 5 8.74 -38.64 0.99
CA CYS A 5 9.51 -39.86 0.78
C CYS A 5 9.82 -40.52 2.12
N HIS A 6 10.16 -39.71 3.13
CA HIS A 6 10.33 -40.16 4.51
C HIS A 6 9.03 -40.70 5.13
N LEU A 7 7.87 -40.07 4.87
CA LEU A 7 6.57 -40.56 5.34
C LEU A 7 6.17 -41.88 4.66
N LEU A 8 6.42 -42.00 3.36
CA LEU A 8 6.16 -43.22 2.59
C LEU A 8 7.12 -44.35 2.99
N SER A 9 8.38 -44.03 3.34
CA SER A 9 9.36 -45.00 3.81
C SER A 9 9.28 -45.32 5.31
N SER A 10 8.55 -44.54 6.13
CA SER A 10 8.42 -44.75 7.59
C SER A 10 7.03 -45.19 8.05
N SER A 11 6.02 -45.11 7.18
CA SER A 11 4.72 -45.70 7.44
C SER A 11 4.85 -47.23 7.55
N LYS A 12 3.91 -47.90 8.25
CA LYS A 12 3.80 -49.37 8.42
C LYS A 12 3.67 -50.18 7.10
N TRP A 13 4.26 -49.75 6.01
CA TRP A 13 4.56 -50.56 4.82
C TRP A 13 5.78 -51.47 4.99
N GLU A 14 6.49 -51.39 6.12
CA GLU A 14 7.54 -52.36 6.51
C GLU A 14 7.09 -53.83 6.42
N SER A 15 5.79 -54.13 6.54
CA SER A 15 5.31 -55.52 6.36
C SER A 15 5.39 -56.01 4.90
N ASN A 16 5.48 -55.11 3.92
CA ASN A 16 5.64 -55.42 2.48
C ASN A 16 7.06 -55.09 1.96
N GLU A 17 7.92 -54.43 2.73
CA GLU A 17 9.30 -54.10 2.31
C GLU A 17 10.19 -55.33 2.09
N ALA A 18 9.88 -56.46 2.72
CA ALA A 18 10.59 -57.73 2.50
C ALA A 18 10.48 -58.23 1.05
N GLU A 19 9.38 -57.93 0.34
CA GLU A 19 9.16 -58.36 -1.05
C GLU A 19 9.52 -57.27 -2.08
N THR A 20 9.46 -55.98 -1.72
CA THR A 20 9.75 -54.86 -2.64
C THR A 20 11.22 -54.41 -2.60
N SER A 21 11.94 -54.62 -1.50
CA SER A 21 13.37 -54.26 -1.40
C SER A 21 14.32 -54.98 -2.39
N PRO A 22 14.12 -56.25 -2.79
CA PRO A 22 14.95 -56.90 -3.81
C PRO A 22 14.71 -56.30 -5.20
N PHE A 23 13.46 -55.90 -5.50
CA PHE A 23 13.08 -55.29 -6.77
C PHE A 23 13.64 -53.87 -6.90
N ILE A 24 13.53 -53.06 -5.84
CA ILE A 24 14.04 -51.69 -5.81
C ILE A 24 15.58 -51.68 -5.95
N SER A 25 16.27 -52.60 -5.26
CA SER A 25 17.72 -52.74 -5.37
C SER A 25 18.17 -53.30 -6.73
N ALA A 26 17.40 -54.21 -7.35
CA ALA A 26 17.67 -54.70 -8.71
C ALA A 26 17.55 -53.61 -9.78
N LEU A 27 16.73 -52.58 -9.54
CA LEU A 27 16.63 -51.38 -10.39
C LEU A 27 17.72 -50.33 -10.09
N GLY A 28 18.64 -50.59 -9.15
CA GLY A 28 19.73 -49.69 -8.80
C GLY A 28 19.35 -48.50 -7.91
N TYR A 29 18.18 -48.52 -7.28
CA TYR A 29 17.71 -47.46 -6.38
C TYR A 29 17.84 -47.87 -4.91
N THR A 30 17.99 -46.88 -4.02
CA THR A 30 17.65 -47.07 -2.61
C THR A 30 16.14 -46.92 -2.40
N SER A 31 15.57 -47.49 -1.34
CA SER A 31 14.14 -47.35 -1.00
C SER A 31 13.71 -45.87 -0.97
N ALA A 32 14.53 -45.01 -0.35
CA ALA A 32 14.28 -43.57 -0.28
C ALA A 32 14.31 -42.88 -1.66
N ASP A 33 15.24 -43.28 -2.55
CA ASP A 33 15.32 -42.72 -3.90
C ASP A 33 14.14 -43.16 -4.76
N TYR A 34 13.72 -44.43 -4.65
CA TYR A 34 12.60 -44.98 -5.39
C TYR A 34 11.29 -44.24 -5.07
N TYR A 35 10.97 -44.06 -3.77
CA TYR A 35 9.76 -43.33 -3.38
C TYR A 35 9.83 -41.85 -3.79
N CYS A 36 11.01 -41.23 -3.77
CA CYS A 36 11.19 -39.87 -4.28
C CYS A 36 10.94 -39.75 -5.77
N HIS A 37 11.48 -40.66 -6.57
CA HIS A 37 11.19 -40.71 -8.00
C HIS A 37 9.73 -41.04 -8.28
N LEU A 38 9.10 -41.91 -7.51
CA LEU A 38 7.69 -42.25 -7.67
C LEU A 38 6.78 -41.04 -7.42
N VAL A 39 7.01 -40.30 -6.33
CA VAL A 39 6.24 -39.08 -6.02
C VAL A 39 6.41 -38.04 -7.12
N LYS A 40 7.65 -37.79 -7.56
CA LYS A 40 7.92 -36.86 -8.67
C LYS A 40 7.20 -37.31 -9.95
N ASN A 41 7.28 -38.58 -10.32
CA ASN A 41 6.62 -39.11 -11.52
C ASN A 41 5.09 -38.98 -11.43
N LYS A 42 4.50 -39.21 -10.26
CA LYS A 42 3.06 -39.03 -10.04
C LYS A 42 2.65 -37.57 -10.17
N VAL A 43 3.42 -36.64 -9.58
CA VAL A 43 3.19 -35.19 -9.72
C VAL A 43 3.29 -34.76 -11.18
N PHE A 44 4.35 -35.15 -11.90
CA PHE A 44 4.52 -34.82 -13.31
C PHE A 44 3.41 -35.41 -14.20
N SER A 45 2.97 -36.64 -13.92
CA SER A 45 1.86 -37.27 -14.63
C SER A 45 0.55 -36.47 -14.45
N LEU A 46 0.25 -36.01 -13.24
CA LEU A 46 -0.94 -35.19 -12.97
C LEU A 46 -0.82 -33.80 -13.63
N VAL A 47 0.36 -33.20 -13.60
CA VAL A 47 0.62 -31.92 -14.28
C VAL A 47 0.43 -32.06 -15.79
N ALA A 48 0.94 -33.14 -16.39
CA ALA A 48 0.76 -33.42 -17.83
C ALA A 48 -0.72 -33.62 -18.17
N GLU A 49 -1.44 -34.43 -17.39
CA GLU A 49 -2.89 -34.66 -17.53
C GLU A 49 -3.69 -33.34 -17.50
N LEU A 50 -3.33 -32.42 -16.61
CA LEU A 50 -3.99 -31.11 -16.49
C LEU A 50 -3.59 -30.13 -17.60
N ARG A 51 -2.34 -30.15 -18.09
CA ARG A 51 -1.81 -29.20 -19.09
C ARG A 51 -2.16 -29.55 -20.54
N GLU A 52 -2.14 -30.83 -20.92
CA GLU A 52 -2.48 -31.26 -22.30
C GLU A 52 -3.89 -30.83 -22.72
N ASN A 53 -4.75 -30.55 -21.73
CA ASN A 53 -6.13 -30.15 -21.91
C ASN A 53 -6.36 -28.63 -21.93
N GLN A 54 -5.36 -27.80 -21.62
CA GLN A 54 -5.46 -26.33 -21.71
C GLN A 54 -5.23 -25.80 -23.14
N PHE A 55 -4.41 -26.48 -23.95
CA PHE A 55 -4.04 -26.01 -25.30
C PHE A 55 -4.92 -26.56 -26.43
N ASN A 56 -5.75 -27.58 -26.17
CA ASN A 56 -6.60 -28.23 -27.17
C ASN A 56 -8.06 -27.74 -27.07
N GLY A 57 -8.29 -26.46 -27.40
CA GLY A 57 -9.62 -25.84 -27.36
C GLY A 57 -10.70 -26.44 -28.27
N LEU A 58 -10.36 -27.41 -29.13
CA LEU A 58 -11.23 -27.95 -30.18
C LEU A 58 -11.71 -29.40 -29.95
N ASN A 59 -11.19 -30.13 -28.96
CA ASN A 59 -11.61 -31.51 -28.67
C ASN A 59 -12.39 -31.59 -27.36
N ILE A 60 -13.72 -31.70 -27.46
CA ILE A 60 -14.65 -31.77 -26.31
C ILE A 60 -14.52 -33.13 -25.56
N GLN A 61 -13.93 -34.16 -26.18
CA GLN A 61 -13.88 -35.52 -25.64
C GLN A 61 -12.72 -35.83 -24.66
N SER A 62 -11.70 -34.96 -24.49
CA SER A 62 -10.52 -35.26 -23.65
C SER A 62 -10.37 -34.41 -22.37
N ARG A 63 -11.34 -33.55 -22.02
CA ARG A 63 -11.20 -32.68 -20.84
C ARG A 63 -11.28 -33.49 -19.54
N VAL A 64 -10.31 -33.26 -18.64
CA VAL A 64 -10.39 -33.75 -17.26
C VAL A 64 -11.69 -33.25 -16.64
N SER A 65 -12.49 -34.15 -16.07
CA SER A 65 -13.77 -33.77 -15.46
C SER A 65 -13.55 -32.79 -14.32
N ALA A 66 -14.47 -31.83 -14.14
CA ALA A 66 -14.41 -30.89 -13.02
C ALA A 66 -14.33 -31.62 -11.67
N SER A 67 -15.03 -32.75 -11.53
CA SER A 67 -14.97 -33.61 -10.35
C SER A 67 -13.57 -34.18 -10.08
N ARG A 68 -12.82 -34.53 -11.14
CA ARG A 68 -11.46 -35.06 -11.00
C ARG A 68 -10.48 -33.96 -10.56
N VAL A 69 -10.59 -32.76 -11.13
CA VAL A 69 -9.78 -31.61 -10.73
C VAL A 69 -10.08 -31.20 -9.29
N ASN A 70 -11.36 -31.15 -8.92
CA ASN A 70 -11.81 -30.89 -7.56
C ASN A 70 -11.23 -31.91 -6.56
N ALA A 71 -11.33 -33.21 -6.87
CA ALA A 71 -10.75 -34.27 -6.03
C ALA A 71 -9.23 -34.11 -5.85
N VAL A 72 -8.49 -33.80 -6.92
CA VAL A 72 -7.05 -33.55 -6.84
C VAL A 72 -6.74 -32.34 -5.95
N SER A 73 -7.54 -31.26 -6.03
CA SER A 73 -7.37 -30.10 -5.16
C SER A 73 -7.56 -30.44 -3.67
N ILE A 74 -8.57 -31.26 -3.34
CA ILE A 74 -8.81 -31.75 -1.96
C ILE A 74 -7.62 -32.57 -1.46
N PHE A 75 -7.08 -33.48 -2.27
CA PHE A 75 -5.93 -34.30 -1.89
C PHE A 75 -4.66 -33.47 -1.64
N CYS A 76 -4.54 -32.29 -2.25
CA CYS A 76 -3.38 -31.43 -2.07
C CYS A 76 -3.40 -30.66 -0.74
N VAL A 77 -4.56 -30.45 -0.10
CA VAL A 77 -4.71 -29.64 1.13
C VAL A 77 -3.69 -29.98 2.22
N PRO A 78 -3.53 -31.24 2.67
CA PRO A 78 -2.54 -31.56 3.71
C PRO A 78 -1.08 -31.52 3.22
N LEU A 79 -0.86 -31.41 1.91
CA LEU A 79 0.44 -31.58 1.25
C LEU A 79 1.01 -30.26 0.69
N ILE A 80 0.28 -29.15 0.78
CA ILE A 80 0.62 -27.89 0.10
C ILE A 80 2.00 -27.34 0.44
N THR A 81 2.53 -27.60 1.64
CA THR A 81 3.83 -27.06 2.09
C THR A 81 5.03 -27.83 1.54
N LEU A 82 4.78 -28.92 0.81
CA LEU A 82 5.82 -29.79 0.32
C LEU A 82 6.34 -29.29 -1.04
N PRO A 83 7.65 -29.08 -1.18
CA PRO A 83 8.22 -28.47 -2.39
C PRO A 83 8.03 -29.33 -3.64
N ASP A 84 7.91 -30.66 -3.49
CA ASP A 84 7.68 -31.56 -4.61
C ASP A 84 6.30 -31.35 -5.26
N LEU A 85 5.33 -30.76 -4.55
CA LEU A 85 3.99 -30.49 -5.08
C LEU A 85 3.86 -29.13 -5.78
N THR A 86 4.84 -28.23 -5.66
CA THR A 86 4.76 -26.87 -6.22
C THR A 86 4.30 -26.85 -7.70
N PRO A 87 4.84 -27.69 -8.62
CA PRO A 87 4.39 -27.70 -10.01
C PRO A 87 2.91 -28.08 -10.20
N LEU A 88 2.38 -28.93 -9.30
CA LEU A 88 0.97 -29.32 -9.30
C LEU A 88 0.09 -28.18 -8.76
N LEU A 89 0.51 -27.52 -7.68
CA LEU A 89 -0.19 -26.36 -7.13
C LEU A 89 -0.33 -25.25 -8.18
N GLU A 90 0.77 -24.92 -8.86
CA GLU A 90 0.77 -23.95 -9.97
C GLU A 90 -0.20 -24.35 -11.08
N THR A 91 -0.16 -25.62 -11.49
CA THR A 91 -1.00 -26.11 -12.58
C THR A 91 -2.49 -26.10 -12.21
N LEU A 92 -2.84 -26.41 -10.96
CA LEU A 92 -4.20 -26.32 -10.45
C LEU A 92 -4.69 -24.87 -10.43
N LEU A 93 -3.89 -23.95 -9.85
CA LEU A 93 -4.24 -22.53 -9.78
C LEU A 93 -4.42 -21.90 -11.17
N LEU A 94 -3.67 -22.36 -12.18
CA LEU A 94 -3.82 -21.88 -13.56
C LEU A 94 -4.92 -22.61 -14.35
N TYR A 95 -5.57 -23.63 -13.78
CA TYR A 95 -6.63 -24.39 -14.44
C TYR A 95 -7.99 -23.70 -14.27
N HIS A 96 -8.53 -23.15 -15.37
CA HIS A 96 -9.78 -22.37 -15.39
C HIS A 96 -11.01 -23.16 -15.88
N GLY A 97 -10.84 -24.45 -16.22
CA GLY A 97 -11.95 -25.29 -16.68
C GLY A 97 -12.73 -24.75 -17.87
N GLY A 98 -13.95 -25.25 -18.06
CA GLY A 98 -14.87 -24.82 -19.13
C GLY A 98 -16.17 -24.21 -18.64
N SER A 99 -16.42 -24.23 -17.33
CA SER A 99 -17.62 -23.69 -16.67
C SER A 99 -17.29 -22.36 -15.96
N PRO A 100 -18.27 -21.47 -15.78
CA PRO A 100 -18.09 -20.24 -15.00
C PRO A 100 -17.96 -20.48 -13.50
N GLU A 101 -18.33 -21.67 -13.02
CA GLU A 101 -18.22 -22.06 -11.61
C GLU A 101 -16.79 -22.45 -11.24
N GLU A 102 -16.40 -22.11 -10.01
CA GLU A 102 -15.11 -22.50 -9.44
C GLU A 102 -15.05 -24.03 -9.26
N ILE A 103 -13.98 -24.63 -9.80
CA ILE A 103 -13.79 -26.08 -9.84
C ILE A 103 -12.93 -26.54 -8.65
N LEU A 104 -12.03 -25.70 -8.19
CA LEU A 104 -11.15 -26.00 -7.07
C LEU A 104 -11.92 -25.92 -5.76
N CYS A 105 -11.55 -26.79 -4.83
CA CYS A 105 -12.08 -26.80 -3.47
C CYS A 105 -11.67 -25.51 -2.74
N PRO A 106 -12.61 -24.82 -2.04
CA PRO A 106 -12.31 -23.56 -1.36
C PRO A 106 -11.28 -23.74 -0.24
N GLU A 107 -11.31 -24.87 0.47
CA GLU A 107 -10.33 -25.22 1.50
C GLU A 107 -8.91 -25.32 0.92
N PHE A 108 -8.77 -25.75 -0.33
CA PHE A 108 -7.49 -25.75 -1.04
C PHE A 108 -7.02 -24.32 -1.33
N LEU A 109 -7.88 -23.46 -1.88
CA LEU A 109 -7.53 -22.07 -2.21
C LEU A 109 -7.15 -21.27 -0.96
N GLU A 110 -7.88 -21.49 0.14
CA GLU A 110 -7.60 -20.90 1.44
C GLU A 110 -6.26 -21.40 2.00
N ALA A 111 -6.04 -22.71 2.02
CA ALA A 111 -4.81 -23.29 2.58
C ALA A 111 -3.57 -22.85 1.78
N VAL A 112 -3.66 -22.79 0.44
CA VAL A 112 -2.59 -22.27 -0.42
C VAL A 112 -2.31 -20.80 -0.12
N ASN A 113 -3.33 -19.96 0.03
CA ASN A 113 -3.17 -18.55 0.38
C ASN A 113 -2.47 -18.40 1.75
N GLU A 114 -2.91 -19.15 2.75
CA GLU A 114 -2.30 -19.16 4.09
C GLU A 114 -0.82 -19.57 4.06
N ALA A 115 -0.50 -20.62 3.32
CA ALA A 115 0.87 -21.08 3.18
C ALA A 115 1.74 -20.04 2.44
N PHE A 116 1.18 -19.37 1.43
CA PHE A 116 1.85 -18.30 0.69
C PHE A 116 2.11 -17.08 1.58
N LEU A 117 1.10 -16.58 2.30
CA LEU A 117 1.23 -15.43 3.20
C LEU A 117 2.25 -15.68 4.32
N LYS A 118 2.26 -16.91 4.87
CA LYS A 118 3.25 -17.36 5.87
C LYS A 118 4.63 -17.70 5.27
N LYS A 119 4.85 -17.42 3.98
CA LYS A 119 6.10 -17.71 3.23
C LYS A 119 6.56 -19.17 3.34
N LYS A 120 5.63 -20.11 3.54
CA LYS A 120 5.90 -21.56 3.59
C LYS A 120 6.05 -22.18 2.21
N ILE A 121 5.50 -21.53 1.20
CA ILE A 121 5.59 -21.91 -0.21
C ILE A 121 6.03 -20.71 -1.04
N SER A 122 6.66 -21.00 -2.18
CA SER A 122 6.97 -20.01 -3.21
C SER A 122 6.17 -20.36 -4.45
N LEU A 123 5.41 -19.40 -4.98
CA LEU A 123 4.58 -19.54 -6.17
C LEU A 123 4.92 -18.42 -7.16
N PRO A 124 4.84 -18.69 -8.48
CA PRO A 124 4.98 -17.66 -9.50
C PRO A 124 3.82 -16.66 -9.42
N GLU A 125 4.09 -15.41 -9.82
CA GLU A 125 3.10 -14.32 -9.80
C GLU A 125 1.79 -14.69 -10.49
N SER A 126 1.85 -15.36 -11.64
CA SER A 126 0.67 -15.78 -12.40
C SER A 126 -0.26 -16.70 -11.60
N ALA A 127 0.29 -17.59 -10.78
CA ALA A 127 -0.49 -18.49 -9.94
C ALA A 127 -1.16 -17.74 -8.77
N VAL A 128 -0.43 -16.81 -8.14
CA VAL A 128 -0.96 -15.96 -7.07
C VAL A 128 -2.05 -15.03 -7.59
N PHE A 129 -1.86 -14.41 -8.76
CA PHE A 129 -2.86 -13.54 -9.37
C PHE A 129 -4.12 -14.32 -9.74
N SER A 130 -3.96 -15.53 -10.29
CA SER A 130 -5.11 -16.39 -10.60
C SER A 130 -5.87 -16.80 -9.34
N LEU A 131 -5.18 -17.15 -8.25
CA LEU A 131 -5.80 -17.41 -6.95
C LEU A 131 -6.68 -16.23 -6.49
N TRP A 132 -6.15 -15.01 -6.50
CA TRP A 132 -6.88 -13.82 -6.05
C TRP A 132 -8.00 -13.38 -6.98
N LEU A 133 -7.89 -13.63 -8.29
CA LEU A 133 -8.98 -13.37 -9.24
C LEU A 133 -10.17 -14.32 -9.04
N ARG A 134 -9.91 -15.53 -8.54
CA ARG A 134 -10.89 -16.60 -8.41
C ARG A 134 -11.49 -16.72 -7.02
N HIS A 135 -10.72 -16.34 -5.99
CA HIS A 135 -11.11 -16.50 -4.60
C HIS A 135 -10.99 -15.19 -3.83
N LEU A 136 -12.10 -14.46 -3.75
CA LEU A 136 -12.18 -13.18 -3.04
C LEU A 136 -11.69 -13.25 -1.58
N PRO A 137 -12.05 -14.25 -0.75
CA PRO A 137 -11.57 -14.32 0.63
C PRO A 137 -10.04 -14.39 0.73
N SER A 138 -9.36 -15.01 -0.26
CA SER A 138 -7.90 -15.05 -0.28
C SER A 138 -7.29 -13.67 -0.53
N LEU A 139 -7.89 -12.89 -1.45
CA LEU A 139 -7.44 -11.52 -1.75
C LEU A 139 -7.70 -10.57 -0.58
N GLU A 140 -8.88 -10.65 0.03
CA GLU A 140 -9.23 -9.87 1.23
C GLU A 140 -8.22 -10.15 2.35
N ARG A 141 -7.94 -11.42 2.60
CA ARG A 141 -6.99 -11.82 3.64
C ARG A 141 -5.56 -11.39 3.33
N ALA A 142 -5.13 -11.45 2.07
CA ALA A 142 -3.81 -10.96 1.68
C ALA A 142 -3.68 -9.44 1.91
N THR A 143 -4.74 -8.68 1.61
CA THR A 143 -4.78 -7.23 1.82
C THR A 143 -4.79 -6.87 3.30
N LEU A 144 -5.61 -7.56 4.11
CA LEU A 144 -5.65 -7.36 5.56
C LEU A 144 -4.35 -7.77 6.24
N HIS A 145 -3.72 -8.87 5.80
CA HIS A 145 -2.40 -9.27 6.29
C HIS A 145 -1.34 -8.21 5.99
N LEU A 146 -1.38 -7.57 4.81
CA LEU A 146 -0.48 -6.47 4.48
C LEU A 146 -0.70 -5.28 5.43
N LEU A 147 -1.95 -4.89 5.67
CA LEU A 147 -2.27 -3.80 6.60
C LEU A 147 -1.81 -4.11 8.03
N ASP A 148 -2.12 -5.30 8.53
CA ASP A 148 -1.70 -5.74 9.88
C ASP A 148 -0.18 -5.74 10.02
N GLN A 149 0.53 -6.24 9.00
CA GLN A 149 1.98 -6.22 8.96
C GLN A 149 2.55 -4.80 8.97
N LEU A 150 1.98 -3.87 8.19
CA LEU A 150 2.47 -2.49 8.07
C LEU A 150 2.10 -1.59 9.27
N VAL A 151 0.95 -1.83 9.89
CA VAL A 151 0.53 -1.10 11.11
C VAL A 151 1.31 -1.60 12.33
N SER A 152 1.63 -2.89 12.37
CA SER A 152 2.51 -3.45 13.40
C SER A 152 3.98 -3.11 13.17
N PHE A 153 4.34 -2.67 11.96
CA PHE A 153 5.70 -2.30 11.61
C PHE A 153 6.04 -0.92 12.16
N GLN A 154 7.16 -0.81 12.87
CA GLN A 154 7.72 0.48 13.23
C GLN A 154 8.27 1.14 11.95
N LEU A 155 7.59 2.18 11.48
CA LEU A 155 7.88 2.86 10.21
C LEU A 155 9.25 3.57 10.23
N ASN A 156 10.37 2.89 9.96
CA ASN A 156 11.67 3.57 10.01
C ASN A 156 12.01 4.33 8.72
N SER A 157 11.47 3.89 7.58
CA SER A 157 11.66 4.55 6.28
C SER A 157 10.52 4.21 5.31
N LEU A 158 10.33 5.07 4.29
CA LEU A 158 9.34 4.82 3.24
C LEU A 158 9.79 3.69 2.30
N GLU A 159 11.10 3.50 2.14
CA GLU A 159 11.67 2.41 1.34
C GLU A 159 11.36 1.04 1.94
N GLU A 160 11.41 0.89 3.27
CA GLU A 160 11.03 -0.36 3.95
C GLU A 160 9.54 -0.68 3.75
N VAL A 161 8.67 0.33 3.90
CA VAL A 161 7.23 0.20 3.60
C VAL A 161 7.03 -0.23 2.15
N ALA A 162 7.72 0.43 1.22
CA ALA A 162 7.64 0.09 -0.20
C ALA A 162 8.14 -1.34 -0.49
N CYS A 163 9.20 -1.80 0.19
CA CYS A 163 9.67 -3.19 0.10
C CYS A 163 8.61 -4.18 0.57
N VAL A 164 8.02 -3.97 1.75
CA VAL A 164 6.96 -4.86 2.28
C VAL A 164 5.75 -4.90 1.34
N ILE A 165 5.32 -3.75 0.82
CA ILE A 165 4.22 -3.66 -0.14
C ILE A 165 4.58 -4.37 -1.46
N LYS A 166 5.81 -4.22 -1.98
CA LYS A 166 6.26 -4.94 -3.19
C LYS A 166 6.29 -6.45 -2.97
N ASP A 167 6.79 -6.90 -1.82
CA ASP A 167 6.91 -8.32 -1.46
C ASP A 167 5.56 -9.01 -1.25
N SER A 168 4.50 -8.23 -1.10
CA SER A 168 3.11 -8.72 -1.06
C SER A 168 2.57 -9.12 -2.43
N LEU A 169 3.18 -8.66 -3.54
CA LEU A 169 2.68 -8.78 -4.92
C LEU A 169 1.35 -8.06 -5.22
N LEU A 170 0.72 -7.41 -4.24
CA LEU A 170 -0.56 -6.73 -4.42
C LEU A 170 -0.50 -5.58 -5.44
N PRO A 171 0.54 -4.71 -5.49
CA PRO A 171 0.61 -3.65 -6.50
C PRO A 171 0.62 -4.21 -7.94
N GLN A 172 1.35 -5.31 -8.16
CA GLN A 172 1.45 -5.98 -9.44
C GLN A 172 0.11 -6.65 -9.80
N ALA A 173 -0.49 -7.37 -8.86
CA ALA A 173 -1.79 -8.01 -9.04
C ALA A 173 -2.92 -7.00 -9.31
N ALA A 174 -2.88 -5.86 -8.61
CA ALA A 174 -3.81 -4.74 -8.76
C ALA A 174 -3.71 -4.06 -10.12
N SER A 175 -2.72 -4.40 -10.95
CA SER A 175 -2.79 -4.03 -12.37
C SER A 175 -3.98 -4.67 -13.09
N HIS A 176 -4.64 -5.67 -12.52
CA HIS A 176 -5.98 -6.10 -12.94
C HIS A 176 -7.08 -5.28 -12.21
N PRO A 177 -8.01 -4.60 -12.92
CA PRO A 177 -9.00 -3.72 -12.29
C PRO A 177 -9.88 -4.36 -11.21
N ALA A 178 -10.21 -5.65 -11.35
CA ALA A 178 -11.00 -6.36 -10.34
C ALA A 178 -10.25 -6.49 -9.00
N ILE A 179 -8.96 -6.81 -9.05
CA ILE A 179 -8.12 -6.89 -7.84
C ILE A 179 -7.95 -5.50 -7.24
N PHE A 180 -7.63 -4.50 -8.07
CA PHE A 180 -7.49 -3.12 -7.62
C PHE A 180 -8.72 -2.66 -6.83
N ARG A 181 -9.93 -2.89 -7.36
CA ARG A 181 -11.16 -2.43 -6.71
C ARG A 181 -11.34 -3.02 -5.32
N VAL A 182 -11.07 -4.32 -5.14
CA VAL A 182 -11.17 -4.97 -3.83
C VAL A 182 -10.14 -4.40 -2.87
N VAL A 183 -8.87 -4.32 -3.28
CA VAL A 183 -7.79 -3.75 -2.45
C VAL A 183 -8.11 -2.31 -2.06
N ASN A 184 -8.54 -1.51 -3.03
CA ASN A 184 -8.88 -0.11 -2.87
C ASN A 184 -10.10 0.08 -1.94
N GLU A 185 -11.08 -0.82 -1.98
CA GLU A 185 -12.23 -0.80 -1.07
C GLU A 185 -11.82 -1.11 0.38
N ILE A 186 -10.92 -2.07 0.58
CA ILE A 186 -10.37 -2.37 1.92
C ILE A 186 -9.59 -1.16 2.45
N PHE A 187 -8.83 -0.48 1.62
CA PHE A 187 -8.13 0.75 2.00
C PHE A 187 -9.07 1.91 2.30
N LYS A 188 -10.17 2.07 1.55
CA LYS A 188 -11.22 3.02 1.89
C LYS A 188 -11.79 2.75 3.28
N ASN A 189 -12.13 1.49 3.56
CA ASN A 189 -12.64 1.10 4.88
C ASN A 189 -11.61 1.38 5.97
N ALA A 190 -10.34 1.04 5.78
CA ALA A 190 -9.29 1.35 6.73
C ALA A 190 -9.11 2.86 6.96
N LEU A 191 -9.23 3.67 5.90
CA LEU A 191 -9.15 5.14 5.99
C LEU A 191 -10.32 5.70 6.80
N LEU A 192 -11.54 5.20 6.54
CA LEU A 192 -12.75 5.63 7.23
C LEU A 192 -12.75 5.24 8.70
N GLU A 193 -12.38 4.00 9.03
CA GLU A 193 -12.34 3.48 10.41
C GLU A 193 -11.25 4.14 11.26
N THR A 194 -10.19 4.65 10.64
CA THR A 194 -9.08 5.31 11.36
C THR A 194 -9.12 6.83 11.28
N ASP A 195 -10.13 7.42 10.63
CA ASP A 195 -10.24 8.86 10.37
C ASP A 195 -8.94 9.47 9.81
N GLY A 196 -8.23 8.72 8.95
CA GLY A 196 -7.03 9.22 8.29
C GLY A 196 -5.74 9.18 9.10
N THR A 197 -5.55 8.20 9.99
CA THR A 197 -4.26 8.02 10.70
C THR A 197 -3.04 8.08 9.74
N PRO A 198 -1.91 8.66 10.19
CA PRO A 198 -0.71 8.80 9.35
C PRO A 198 -0.21 7.47 8.77
N GLU A 199 -0.29 6.38 9.52
CA GLU A 199 0.12 5.05 9.09
C GLU A 199 -0.72 4.56 7.91
N VAL A 200 -2.05 4.63 8.01
CA VAL A 200 -2.95 4.22 6.92
C VAL A 200 -2.76 5.11 5.69
N MET A 201 -2.62 6.42 5.89
CA MET A 201 -2.33 7.36 4.80
C MET A 201 -1.04 7.01 4.05
N ILE A 202 0.04 6.68 4.77
CA ILE A 202 1.31 6.25 4.18
C ILE A 202 1.11 4.97 3.36
N VAL A 203 0.43 3.96 3.91
CA VAL A 203 0.21 2.69 3.19
C VAL A 203 -0.53 2.93 1.88
N ILE A 204 -1.61 3.73 1.91
CA ILE A 204 -2.41 4.07 0.73
C ILE A 204 -1.57 4.81 -0.32
N GLN A 205 -0.78 5.79 0.10
CA GLN A 205 0.08 6.58 -0.79
C GLN A 205 1.17 5.73 -1.44
N VAL A 206 1.90 4.94 -0.64
CA VAL A 206 2.99 4.09 -1.15
C VAL A 206 2.42 3.01 -2.05
N PHE A 207 1.33 2.35 -1.66
CA PHE A 207 0.67 1.39 -2.52
C PHE A 207 0.25 2.01 -3.85
N THR A 208 -0.38 3.19 -3.83
CA THR A 208 -0.81 3.89 -5.04
C THR A 208 0.37 4.18 -5.97
N GLN A 209 1.49 4.68 -5.43
CA GLN A 209 2.70 4.92 -6.21
C GLN A 209 3.21 3.63 -6.86
N LEU A 210 3.33 2.54 -6.08
CA LEU A 210 3.82 1.26 -6.58
C LEU A 210 2.91 0.61 -7.61
N PHE A 211 1.59 0.74 -7.43
CA PHE A 211 0.61 0.32 -8.41
C PHE A 211 0.76 1.10 -9.72
N LEU A 212 0.91 2.42 -9.65
CA LEU A 212 1.10 3.25 -10.85
C LEU A 212 2.40 2.92 -11.57
N GLU A 213 3.49 2.66 -10.84
CA GLU A 213 4.75 2.17 -11.40
C GLU A 213 4.56 0.81 -12.10
N ALA A 214 3.89 -0.15 -11.45
CA ALA A 214 3.58 -1.45 -12.04
C ALA A 214 2.74 -1.30 -13.32
N HIS A 215 1.68 -0.49 -13.27
CA HIS A 215 0.80 -0.18 -14.41
C HIS A 215 1.53 0.48 -15.57
N GLN A 216 2.50 1.36 -15.30
CA GLN A 216 3.35 1.99 -16.31
C GLN A 216 4.27 0.97 -16.99
N ASN A 217 4.83 0.04 -16.23
CA ASN A 217 5.78 -0.97 -16.70
C ASN A 217 5.11 -2.16 -17.42
N GLN A 218 3.78 -2.28 -17.37
CA GLN A 218 3.06 -3.34 -18.09
C GLN A 218 3.19 -3.22 -19.62
N ASN A 219 3.27 -4.38 -20.28
CA ASN A 219 3.23 -4.49 -21.74
C ASN A 219 1.98 -3.80 -22.31
N LYS A 220 2.18 -2.91 -23.30
CA LYS A 220 1.13 -2.06 -23.90
C LYS A 220 -0.11 -2.82 -24.38
N GLN A 221 0.01 -4.11 -24.72
CA GLN A 221 -1.09 -4.94 -25.21
C GLN A 221 -2.11 -5.35 -24.13
N HIS A 222 -1.75 -5.35 -22.84
CA HIS A 222 -2.58 -5.87 -21.75
C HIS A 222 -2.97 -4.78 -20.73
N LYS A 223 -2.78 -3.51 -21.09
CA LYS A 223 -2.95 -2.37 -20.18
C LYS A 223 -4.37 -1.85 -20.19
N PHE A 224 -5.06 -1.95 -19.05
CA PHE A 224 -6.37 -1.33 -18.88
C PHE A 224 -6.24 0.20 -18.74
N PRO A 225 -7.23 0.98 -19.21
CA PRO A 225 -7.21 2.43 -19.04
C PRO A 225 -7.42 2.81 -17.57
N LEU A 226 -6.83 3.94 -17.12
CA LEU A 226 -6.89 4.38 -15.71
C LEU A 226 -8.33 4.52 -15.17
N LYS A 227 -9.29 4.86 -16.03
CA LYS A 227 -10.73 4.89 -15.68
C LYS A 227 -11.30 3.56 -15.17
N ALA A 228 -10.64 2.44 -15.45
CA ALA A 228 -11.07 1.12 -14.96
C ALA A 228 -10.78 0.94 -13.46
N TYR A 229 -9.70 1.59 -12.98
CA TYR A 229 -9.22 1.57 -11.60
C TYR A 229 -9.88 2.66 -10.77
N PHE A 230 -9.99 3.87 -11.34
CA PHE A 230 -10.65 5.02 -10.73
C PHE A 230 -11.94 5.35 -11.50
N PRO A 231 -13.05 4.63 -11.24
CA PRO A 231 -14.32 4.83 -11.93
C PRO A 231 -15.02 6.15 -11.58
N CYS A 232 -14.49 6.92 -10.62
CA CYS A 232 -15.09 8.15 -10.09
C CYS A 232 -15.37 9.21 -11.18
N HIS A 233 -16.39 10.02 -10.92
CA HIS A 233 -16.90 11.07 -11.82
C HIS A 233 -15.93 12.27 -12.02
N HIS A 234 -14.82 12.32 -11.28
CA HIS A 234 -13.92 13.48 -11.22
C HIS A 234 -12.63 13.29 -12.04
N GLN A 235 -12.79 12.88 -13.30
CA GLN A 235 -11.66 12.61 -14.22
C GLN A 235 -10.68 13.80 -14.40
N PRO A 236 -11.11 15.08 -14.43
CA PRO A 236 -10.18 16.20 -14.49
C PRO A 236 -9.25 16.30 -13.26
N LEU A 237 -9.82 16.12 -12.07
CA LEU A 237 -9.06 16.13 -10.81
C LEU A 237 -8.06 14.97 -10.77
N LEU A 238 -8.49 13.75 -11.09
CA LEU A 238 -7.61 12.59 -11.16
C LEU A 238 -6.43 12.83 -12.10
N ARG A 239 -6.66 13.40 -13.29
CA ARG A 239 -5.58 13.72 -14.24
C ARG A 239 -4.58 14.74 -13.70
N ALA A 240 -5.03 15.67 -12.86
CA ALA A 240 -4.13 16.62 -12.21
C ALA A 240 -3.30 15.92 -11.14
N LEU A 241 -3.93 15.15 -10.26
CA LEU A 241 -3.26 14.41 -9.17
C LEU A 241 -2.27 13.35 -9.67
N LEU A 242 -2.56 12.70 -10.81
CA LEU A 242 -1.68 11.70 -11.43
C LEU A 242 -0.34 12.25 -11.93
N LYS A 243 -0.21 13.57 -12.14
CA LYS A 243 1.08 14.15 -12.51
C LYS A 243 2.03 13.99 -11.35
N ARG A 244 3.23 13.48 -11.61
CA ARG A 244 4.26 13.41 -10.55
C ARG A 244 4.93 14.76 -10.38
N PRO A 245 5.22 15.20 -9.15
CA PRO A 245 5.97 16.42 -8.90
C PRO A 245 7.31 16.46 -9.64
N SER A 246 8.00 15.32 -9.73
CA SER A 246 9.28 15.15 -10.45
C SER A 246 9.16 15.38 -11.97
N GLU A 247 7.97 15.31 -12.55
CA GLU A 247 7.72 15.55 -13.98
C GLU A 247 7.45 17.03 -14.30
N LEU A 248 7.27 17.87 -13.27
CA LEU A 248 6.94 19.28 -13.40
C LEU A 248 8.08 20.16 -12.88
N PRO A 249 8.44 21.25 -13.58
CA PRO A 249 9.36 22.25 -13.03
C PRO A 249 8.83 22.83 -11.73
N THR A 250 9.71 23.02 -10.74
CA THR A 250 9.37 23.54 -9.39
C THR A 250 8.63 24.88 -9.44
N THR A 251 8.96 25.72 -10.43
CA THR A 251 8.29 27.01 -10.69
C THR A 251 6.82 26.89 -11.07
N SER A 252 6.38 25.72 -11.56
CA SER A 252 5.01 25.45 -11.97
C SER A 252 4.16 24.77 -10.90
N TRP A 253 4.78 24.30 -9.80
CA TRP A 253 4.07 23.60 -8.73
C TRP A 253 2.99 24.47 -8.10
N SER A 254 3.26 25.77 -7.89
CA SER A 254 2.28 26.66 -7.27
C SER A 254 1.01 26.82 -8.12
N LEU A 255 1.17 27.01 -9.42
CA LEU A 255 0.06 27.08 -10.37
C LEU A 255 -0.69 25.74 -10.45
N HIS A 256 0.04 24.62 -10.44
CA HIS A 256 -0.58 23.30 -10.49
C HIS A 256 -1.42 23.00 -9.24
N LEU A 257 -0.89 23.30 -8.05
CA LEU A 257 -1.60 23.15 -6.78
C LEU A 257 -2.82 24.05 -6.69
N LYS A 258 -2.72 25.29 -7.18
CA LYS A 258 -3.87 26.18 -7.29
C LYS A 258 -4.96 25.55 -8.15
N ASN A 259 -4.62 25.01 -9.31
CA ASN A 259 -5.59 24.34 -10.17
C ASN A 259 -6.26 23.15 -9.47
N ILE A 260 -5.51 22.34 -8.71
CA ILE A 260 -6.06 21.24 -7.90
C ILE A 260 -7.05 21.77 -6.87
N SER A 261 -6.68 22.82 -6.12
CA SER A 261 -7.57 23.45 -5.15
C SER A 261 -8.84 24.01 -5.78
N ASP A 262 -8.73 24.71 -6.90
CA ASP A 262 -9.88 25.30 -7.60
C ASP A 262 -10.83 24.21 -8.13
N MET A 263 -10.29 23.09 -8.65
CA MET A 263 -11.10 21.93 -9.05
C MET A 263 -11.82 21.30 -7.86
N LEU A 264 -11.16 21.13 -6.72
CA LEU A 264 -11.78 20.58 -5.51
C LEU A 264 -12.88 21.51 -4.96
N LYS A 265 -12.60 22.82 -4.89
CA LYS A 265 -13.59 23.84 -4.50
C LYS A 265 -14.82 23.78 -5.37
N ALA A 266 -14.65 23.78 -6.70
CA ALA A 266 -15.78 23.67 -7.62
C ALA A 266 -16.60 22.40 -7.39
N LEU A 267 -15.94 21.26 -7.16
CA LEU A 267 -16.65 20.00 -6.90
C LEU A 267 -17.45 20.02 -5.59
N ILE A 268 -16.91 20.65 -4.54
CA ILE A 268 -17.49 20.60 -3.18
C ILE A 268 -18.49 21.75 -2.94
N GLU A 269 -18.23 22.94 -3.50
CA GLU A 269 -19.01 24.16 -3.24
C GLU A 269 -20.11 24.40 -4.29
N ASP A 270 -19.90 24.07 -5.58
CA ASP A 270 -20.95 24.25 -6.61
C ASP A 270 -22.03 23.16 -6.55
N THR A 271 -21.72 22.02 -5.94
CA THR A 271 -22.67 20.91 -5.82
C THR A 271 -23.41 21.01 -4.50
N ASN A 272 -24.56 21.69 -4.49
CA ASN A 272 -25.52 21.72 -3.36
C ASN A 272 -26.04 20.32 -2.90
N ILE A 273 -25.50 19.24 -3.46
CA ILE A 273 -25.86 17.84 -3.24
C ILE A 273 -24.61 16.94 -3.35
N CYS A 274 -23.45 17.34 -2.82
CA CYS A 274 -22.42 16.33 -2.56
C CYS A 274 -22.92 15.46 -1.40
N SER A 275 -23.23 14.19 -1.68
CA SER A 275 -23.53 13.26 -0.59
C SER A 275 -22.27 13.05 0.27
N LEU A 276 -22.43 12.62 1.52
CA LEU A 276 -21.29 12.25 2.37
C LEU A 276 -20.41 11.18 1.70
N THR A 277 -21.03 10.28 0.92
CA THR A 277 -20.33 9.28 0.11
C THR A 277 -19.47 9.92 -0.97
N ASP A 278 -19.97 10.90 -1.71
CA ASP A 278 -19.19 11.59 -2.76
C ASP A 278 -18.01 12.38 -2.17
N LEU A 279 -18.23 13.03 -1.04
CA LEU A 279 -17.18 13.75 -0.31
C LEU A 279 -16.06 12.82 0.13
N PHE A 280 -16.42 11.65 0.67
CA PHE A 280 -15.47 10.61 1.05
C PHE A 280 -14.70 10.06 -0.16
N GLU A 281 -15.36 9.81 -1.30
CA GLU A 281 -14.69 9.37 -2.52
C GLU A 281 -13.67 10.40 -3.02
N ILE A 282 -14.00 11.70 -2.95
CA ILE A 282 -13.08 12.79 -3.31
C ILE A 282 -11.91 12.85 -2.32
N TRP A 283 -12.18 12.75 -1.01
CA TRP A 283 -11.13 12.75 0.00
C TRP A 283 -10.18 11.56 -0.17
N PHE A 284 -10.71 10.35 -0.33
CA PHE A 284 -9.93 9.15 -0.58
C PHE A 284 -9.06 9.29 -1.84
N LEU A 285 -9.62 9.86 -2.91
CA LEU A 285 -8.84 10.16 -4.12
C LEU A 285 -7.68 11.11 -3.82
N VAL A 286 -7.89 12.18 -3.06
CA VAL A 286 -6.81 13.10 -2.65
C VAL A 286 -5.79 12.39 -1.76
N ALA A 287 -6.23 11.52 -0.85
CA ALA A 287 -5.36 10.73 0.04
C ALA A 287 -4.41 9.81 -0.72
N CYS A 288 -4.85 9.24 -1.85
CA CYS A 288 -4.00 8.43 -2.73
C CYS A 288 -2.81 9.22 -3.31
N PHE A 289 -2.93 10.54 -3.42
CA PHE A 289 -1.94 11.45 -4.02
C PHE A 289 -1.43 12.49 -3.02
N GLY A 290 -1.17 12.05 -1.78
CA GLY A 290 -0.72 12.88 -0.66
C GLY A 290 0.54 13.71 -0.88
N GLU A 291 1.40 13.35 -1.84
CA GLU A 291 2.64 14.08 -2.12
C GLU A 291 2.38 15.55 -2.48
N TRP A 292 1.30 15.83 -3.22
CA TRP A 292 0.91 17.20 -3.55
C TRP A 292 0.56 18.04 -2.31
N LEU A 293 0.05 17.42 -1.25
CA LEU A 293 -0.32 18.10 0.00
C LEU A 293 0.95 18.49 0.78
N ASP A 294 1.93 17.60 0.83
CA ASP A 294 3.22 17.92 1.46
C ASP A 294 3.95 19.03 0.69
N ILE A 295 3.82 19.08 -0.64
CA ILE A 295 4.36 20.18 -1.46
C ILE A 295 3.56 21.47 -1.22
N ALA A 296 2.25 21.41 -1.06
CA ALA A 296 1.43 22.59 -0.76
C ALA A 296 1.86 23.24 0.57
N ALA A 297 2.09 22.42 1.61
CA ALA A 297 2.60 22.89 2.89
C ALA A 297 3.99 23.53 2.78
N GLU A 298 4.90 22.93 1.99
CA GLU A 298 6.23 23.51 1.75
C GLU A 298 6.15 24.84 0.98
N GLN A 299 5.31 24.91 -0.06
CA GLN A 299 5.18 26.10 -0.91
C GLN A 299 4.56 27.28 -0.17
N LEU A 300 3.74 27.06 0.85
CA LEU A 300 3.19 28.13 1.71
C LEU A 300 4.28 28.98 2.37
N LEU A 301 5.43 28.37 2.68
CA LEU A 301 6.57 29.07 3.30
C LEU A 301 7.40 29.86 2.30
N LYS A 302 7.13 29.73 1.00
CA LYS A 302 7.79 30.49 -0.06
C LYS A 302 6.95 31.75 -0.33
N ALA A 303 7.53 32.93 -0.14
CA ALA A 303 6.86 34.23 -0.10
C ALA A 303 6.08 34.67 -1.38
N ALA A 304 6.01 33.85 -2.44
CA ALA A 304 5.45 34.20 -3.75
C ALA A 304 4.10 33.52 -4.07
N VAL A 305 3.40 32.99 -3.06
CA VAL A 305 2.24 32.11 -3.25
C VAL A 305 0.94 32.78 -2.78
N GLN A 306 -0.20 32.44 -3.42
CA GLN A 306 -1.55 32.77 -2.93
C GLN A 306 -1.92 31.77 -1.81
N PRO A 307 -1.85 32.15 -0.52
CA PRO A 307 -1.94 31.20 0.59
C PRO A 307 -3.33 30.55 0.68
N ASP A 308 -4.39 31.29 0.36
CA ASP A 308 -5.78 30.84 0.51
C ASP A 308 -6.10 29.53 -0.23
N ALA A 309 -5.52 29.33 -1.42
CA ALA A 309 -5.75 28.10 -2.19
C ALA A 309 -5.10 26.89 -1.49
N PHE A 310 -3.90 27.07 -0.94
CA PHE A 310 -3.15 25.95 -0.37
C PHE A 310 -3.62 25.64 1.05
N LEU A 311 -3.95 26.67 1.83
CA LEU A 311 -4.58 26.48 3.12
C LEU A 311 -5.94 25.79 2.98
N TRP A 312 -6.75 26.16 1.98
CA TRP A 312 -8.02 25.46 1.73
C TRP A 312 -7.79 24.00 1.36
N LEU A 313 -6.82 23.71 0.49
CA LEU A 313 -6.47 22.34 0.11
C LEU A 313 -6.05 21.51 1.33
N LEU A 314 -5.23 22.08 2.20
CA LEU A 314 -4.78 21.42 3.43
C LEU A 314 -5.92 21.24 4.43
N VAL A 315 -6.77 22.25 4.63
CA VAL A 315 -7.96 22.14 5.50
C VAL A 315 -8.89 21.04 4.99
N PHE A 316 -9.10 20.93 3.68
CA PHE A 316 -9.88 19.84 3.10
C PHE A 316 -9.25 18.47 3.37
N TYR A 317 -7.94 18.34 3.22
CA TYR A 317 -7.24 17.06 3.40
C TYR A 317 -7.28 16.56 4.85
N TYR A 318 -7.08 17.46 5.82
CA TYR A 318 -7.03 17.13 7.25
C TYR A 318 -8.40 17.11 7.91
N CYS A 319 -9.39 17.79 7.35
CA CYS A 319 -10.74 17.89 7.91
C CYS A 319 -11.80 17.68 6.82
N PRO A 320 -11.82 16.50 6.19
CA PRO A 320 -12.66 16.23 5.02
C PRO A 320 -14.15 16.26 5.34
N GLN A 321 -14.53 15.94 6.58
CA GLN A 321 -15.93 15.87 7.02
C GLN A 321 -16.54 17.24 7.33
N ASN A 322 -15.72 18.29 7.42
CA ASN A 322 -16.21 19.62 7.78
C ASN A 322 -17.19 20.13 6.72
N GLU A 323 -18.39 20.51 7.16
CA GLU A 323 -19.36 21.23 6.33
C GLU A 323 -18.81 22.61 5.91
N ASN A 324 -19.44 23.27 4.94
CA ASN A 324 -18.98 24.56 4.42
C ASN A 324 -18.75 25.62 5.52
N GLN A 325 -19.62 25.67 6.54
CA GLN A 325 -19.46 26.61 7.66
C GLN A 325 -18.28 26.25 8.57
N GLN A 326 -18.15 24.96 8.95
CA GLN A 326 -17.03 24.48 9.76
C GLN A 326 -15.68 24.63 9.02
N ARG A 327 -15.67 24.40 7.71
CA ARG A 327 -14.49 24.60 6.86
C ARG A 327 -14.09 26.07 6.80
N THR A 328 -15.06 26.98 6.72
CA THR A 328 -14.80 28.42 6.76
C THR A 328 -14.16 28.83 8.10
N GLN A 329 -14.65 28.27 9.21
CA GLN A 329 -14.06 28.50 10.54
C GLN A 329 -12.63 27.93 10.63
N ALA A 330 -12.43 26.69 10.19
CA ALA A 330 -11.12 26.06 10.12
C ALA A 330 -10.11 26.88 9.28
N MET A 331 -10.57 27.46 8.18
CA MET A 331 -9.77 28.36 7.35
C MET A 331 -9.32 29.61 8.10
N VAL A 332 -10.18 30.24 8.91
CA VAL A 332 -9.82 31.42 9.71
C VAL A 332 -8.76 31.09 10.75
N GLU A 333 -8.92 29.96 11.45
CA GLU A 333 -7.97 29.50 12.46
C GLU A 333 -6.60 29.19 11.84
N VAL A 334 -6.58 28.43 10.75
CA VAL A 334 -5.35 28.04 10.05
C VAL A 334 -4.68 29.25 9.40
N GLN A 335 -5.45 30.20 8.88
CA GLN A 335 -4.90 31.47 8.36
C GLN A 335 -4.21 32.27 9.46
N ALA A 336 -4.76 32.30 10.68
CA ALA A 336 -4.13 32.97 11.80
C ALA A 336 -2.79 32.32 12.18
N VAL A 337 -2.73 30.97 12.21
CA VAL A 337 -1.47 30.22 12.40
C VAL A 337 -0.46 30.58 11.33
N TYR A 338 -0.87 30.49 10.06
CA TYR A 338 -0.01 30.79 8.92
C TYR A 338 0.55 32.21 8.99
N ASN A 339 -0.29 33.22 9.19
CA ASN A 339 0.14 34.61 9.30
C ASN A 339 1.17 34.81 10.41
N HIS A 340 0.99 34.12 11.53
CA HIS A 340 1.93 34.19 12.64
C HIS A 340 3.27 33.49 12.31
N LEU A 341 3.24 32.30 11.68
CA LEU A 341 4.45 31.64 11.19
C LEU A 341 5.21 32.50 10.18
N MET A 342 4.49 33.20 9.29
CA MET A 342 5.11 34.11 8.31
C MET A 342 5.76 35.34 8.97
N MET A 343 5.19 35.86 10.08
CA MET A 343 5.84 36.88 10.89
C MET A 343 7.17 36.37 11.48
N LEU A 344 7.16 35.15 12.03
CA LEU A 344 8.35 34.52 12.61
C LEU A 344 9.41 34.15 11.56
N LEU A 345 9.01 33.97 10.30
CA LEU A 345 9.93 33.67 9.19
C LEU A 345 10.96 34.79 8.97
N SER A 346 10.63 36.02 9.36
CA SER A 346 11.53 37.18 9.29
C SER A 346 12.40 37.39 10.55
N CYS A 347 12.19 36.59 11.61
CA CYS A 347 12.94 36.70 12.87
C CYS A 347 14.28 35.98 12.78
N THR A 348 15.38 36.68 13.07
CA THR A 348 16.74 36.12 13.04
C THR A 348 17.09 35.33 14.30
N ASP A 349 16.47 35.65 15.44
CA ASP A 349 16.74 35.06 16.75
C ASP A 349 15.46 34.43 17.33
N LEU A 350 14.95 33.39 16.66
CA LEU A 350 13.74 32.69 17.09
C LEU A 350 14.03 31.81 18.32
N SER A 351 13.21 31.90 19.37
CA SER A 351 13.28 31.01 20.54
C SER A 351 12.08 30.06 20.62
N LEU A 352 12.22 28.96 21.38
CA LEU A 352 11.10 28.04 21.67
C LEU A 352 9.89 28.78 22.24
N ARG A 353 10.10 29.76 23.14
CA ARG A 353 9.00 30.52 23.77
C ARG A 353 8.21 31.36 22.79
N ASP A 354 8.86 31.88 21.74
CA ASP A 354 8.19 32.65 20.69
C ASP A 354 7.26 31.74 19.87
N LEU A 355 7.71 30.50 19.61
CA LEU A 355 6.94 29.49 18.90
C LEU A 355 5.81 28.89 19.77
N GLU A 356 6.07 28.64 21.06
CA GLU A 356 5.05 28.23 22.02
C GLU A 356 4.00 29.33 22.15
N ALA A 357 4.38 30.60 22.31
CA ALA A 357 3.43 31.70 22.36
C ALA A 357 2.62 31.85 21.06
N ALA A 358 3.19 31.48 19.90
CA ALA A 358 2.48 31.43 18.64
C ALA A 358 1.40 30.34 18.62
N VAL A 359 1.78 29.12 19.04
CA VAL A 359 0.87 27.96 19.06
C VAL A 359 -0.19 28.10 20.15
N HIS A 360 0.20 28.47 21.38
CA HIS A 360 -0.69 28.59 22.55
C HIS A 360 -1.73 29.70 22.42
N ARG A 361 -1.41 30.81 21.74
CA ARG A 361 -2.40 31.87 21.44
C ARG A 361 -3.53 31.39 20.55
N ILE A 362 -3.32 30.27 19.84
CA ILE A 362 -4.24 29.74 18.83
C ILE A 362 -4.91 28.46 19.32
N THR A 363 -4.20 27.61 20.08
CA THR A 363 -4.72 26.37 20.68
C THR A 363 -5.37 26.58 22.06
N GLY A 364 -5.40 27.81 22.59
CA GLY A 364 -6.02 28.15 23.88
C GLY A 364 -7.55 28.07 23.92
N ILE A 365 -8.18 27.65 22.83
CA ILE A 365 -9.61 27.31 22.76
C ILE A 365 -9.67 25.79 22.81
N GLU A 366 -10.22 25.24 23.89
CA GLU A 366 -10.55 23.83 24.01
C GLU A 366 -11.18 23.37 22.69
N GLN A 367 -10.51 22.43 22.00
CA GLN A 367 -10.94 21.83 20.73
C GLN A 367 -10.64 22.64 19.43
N CYS A 368 -9.36 22.92 19.14
CA CYS A 368 -8.97 23.21 17.75
C CYS A 368 -9.04 21.90 16.94
N CYS A 369 -10.01 21.80 16.02
CA CYS A 369 -10.26 20.61 15.19
C CYS A 369 -9.11 20.21 14.25
N ASN A 370 -8.00 20.97 14.24
CA ASN A 370 -6.98 20.90 13.19
C ASN A 370 -5.56 20.70 13.75
N GLN A 371 -5.40 20.04 14.89
CA GLN A 371 -4.09 19.83 15.52
C GLN A 371 -3.08 19.15 14.57
N HIS A 372 -3.54 18.22 13.75
CA HIS A 372 -2.74 17.54 12.72
C HIS A 372 -2.19 18.53 11.67
N LEU A 373 -3.06 19.35 11.09
CA LEU A 373 -2.67 20.39 10.15
C LEU A 373 -1.71 21.41 10.77
N ILE A 374 -1.98 21.86 12.01
CA ILE A 374 -1.10 22.79 12.71
C ILE A 374 0.29 22.16 12.90
N THR A 375 0.34 20.89 13.31
CA THR A 375 1.59 20.14 13.48
C THR A 375 2.34 20.01 12.16
N HIS A 376 1.63 19.76 11.05
CA HIS A 376 2.22 19.69 9.72
C HIS A 376 2.80 21.05 9.27
N LEU A 377 2.06 22.15 9.44
CA LEU A 377 2.54 23.50 9.12
C LEU A 377 3.75 23.89 9.96
N LEU A 378 3.70 23.59 11.26
CA LEU A 378 4.79 23.85 12.20
C LEU A 378 6.04 23.05 11.83
N THR A 379 5.88 21.77 11.51
CA THR A 379 7.01 20.93 11.12
C THR A 379 7.65 21.42 9.82
N ASN A 380 6.86 21.80 8.80
CA ASN A 380 7.40 22.44 7.60
C ASN A 380 8.13 23.75 7.94
N PHE A 381 7.56 24.60 8.80
CA PHE A 381 8.22 25.84 9.22
C PHE A 381 9.59 25.57 9.84
N LEU A 382 9.69 24.57 10.73
CA LEU A 382 10.94 24.18 11.36
C LEU A 382 11.97 23.65 10.35
N LEU A 383 11.52 22.90 9.33
CA LEU A 383 12.39 22.28 8.32
C LEU A 383 12.82 23.21 7.20
N PHE A 384 12.04 24.25 6.88
CA PHE A 384 12.26 25.06 5.67
C PHE A 384 12.52 26.55 5.95
N SER A 385 12.30 27.04 7.18
CA SER A 385 12.65 28.43 7.54
C SER A 385 14.01 28.52 8.24
N SER A 386 14.77 29.60 7.97
CA SER A 386 16.11 29.78 8.54
C SER A 386 16.11 29.86 10.07
N GLY A 387 15.14 30.57 10.66
CA GLY A 387 14.94 30.65 12.11
C GLY A 387 14.43 29.34 12.72
N GLY A 388 13.50 28.66 12.04
CA GLY A 388 12.96 27.37 12.46
C GLY A 388 14.03 26.28 12.59
N HIS A 389 15.01 26.24 11.67
CA HIS A 389 16.11 25.28 11.74
C HIS A 389 16.92 25.35 13.05
N MET A 390 17.00 26.54 13.67
CA MET A 390 17.80 26.72 14.90
C MET A 390 17.12 26.09 16.12
N VAL A 391 15.79 26.07 16.14
CA VAL A 391 14.99 25.56 17.25
C VAL A 391 14.30 24.23 16.95
N ALA A 392 14.40 23.73 15.71
CA ALA A 392 13.67 22.56 15.22
C ALA A 392 13.79 21.34 16.13
N GLN A 393 15.00 21.04 16.62
CA GLN A 393 15.23 19.88 17.47
C GLN A 393 14.54 20.03 18.84
N GLU A 394 14.64 21.20 19.46
CA GLU A 394 14.02 21.47 20.77
C GLU A 394 12.49 21.49 20.65
N CYS A 395 11.97 22.16 19.62
CA CYS A 395 10.53 22.24 19.36
C CYS A 395 9.92 20.88 19.05
N ILE A 396 10.54 20.07 18.19
CA ILE A 396 10.01 18.75 17.85
C ILE A 396 10.05 17.83 19.07
N TYR A 397 11.11 17.90 19.88
CA TYR A 397 11.16 17.16 21.15
C TYR A 397 10.03 17.57 22.08
N HIS A 398 9.78 18.87 22.24
CA HIS A 398 8.70 19.39 23.06
C HIS A 398 7.31 18.97 22.54
N ILE A 399 7.04 19.11 21.23
CA ILE A 399 5.76 18.72 20.61
C ILE A 399 5.49 17.24 20.84
N THR A 400 6.50 16.39 20.66
CA THR A 400 6.33 14.93 20.77
C THR A 400 6.26 14.41 22.19
N GLU A 401 6.72 15.17 23.20
CA GLU A 401 6.50 14.85 24.61
C GLU A 401 5.17 15.39 25.15
N THR A 402 4.71 16.53 24.65
CA THR A 402 3.53 17.22 25.17
C THR A 402 2.24 16.85 24.46
N THR A 403 2.33 16.25 23.26
CA THR A 403 1.17 15.91 22.44
C THR A 403 1.26 14.49 21.90
N ASP A 404 0.12 13.86 21.62
CA ASP A 404 0.04 12.54 20.99
C ASP A 404 0.34 12.58 19.47
N THR A 405 1.02 13.61 18.99
CA THR A 405 1.32 13.82 17.55
C THR A 405 2.67 13.24 17.12
N SER A 406 3.34 12.49 18.00
CA SER A 406 4.68 11.95 17.74
C SER A 406 4.78 11.15 16.44
N LYS A 407 3.79 10.30 16.19
CA LYS A 407 3.71 9.48 14.97
C LYS A 407 3.48 10.30 13.72
N GLU A 408 2.70 11.37 13.80
CA GLU A 408 2.43 12.26 12.68
C GLU A 408 3.67 13.06 12.29
N VAL A 409 4.35 13.65 13.28
CA VAL A 409 5.62 14.35 13.06
C VAL A 409 6.62 13.42 12.40
N TYR A 410 6.78 12.21 12.95
CA TYR A 410 7.71 11.23 12.41
C TYR A 410 7.35 10.79 10.98
N SER A 411 6.06 10.51 10.73
CA SER A 411 5.52 10.19 9.40
C SER A 411 5.80 11.29 8.38
N HIS A 412 5.62 12.56 8.77
CA HIS A 412 5.92 13.71 7.93
C HIS A 412 7.43 13.87 7.66
N LEU A 413 8.29 13.65 8.66
CA LEU A 413 9.74 13.68 8.50
C LEU A 413 10.21 12.62 7.47
N ILE A 414 9.70 11.39 7.56
CA ILE A 414 10.05 10.30 6.64
C ILE A 414 9.59 10.62 5.20
N ARG A 415 8.34 11.08 5.02
CA ARG A 415 7.83 11.46 3.69
C ARG A 415 8.66 12.58 3.07
N THR A 416 9.02 13.59 3.87
CA THR A 416 9.89 14.69 3.44
C THR A 416 11.29 14.19 3.06
N ALA A 417 11.86 13.24 3.81
CA ALA A 417 13.18 12.65 3.54
C ALA A 417 13.21 11.96 2.18
N HIS A 418 12.21 11.10 1.96
CA HIS A 418 12.05 10.35 0.73
C HIS A 418 11.90 11.29 -0.47
N ARG A 419 11.05 12.33 -0.35
CA ARG A 419 10.84 13.32 -1.42
C ARG A 419 12.12 14.07 -1.78
N LEU A 420 12.85 14.60 -0.78
CA LEU A 420 14.08 15.36 -1.02
C LEU A 420 15.15 14.51 -1.71
N LYS A 421 15.27 13.24 -1.34
CA LYS A 421 16.19 12.28 -1.96
C LYS A 421 15.86 12.02 -3.43
N HIS A 422 14.57 11.96 -3.78
CA HIS A 422 14.13 11.64 -5.14
C HIS A 422 14.01 12.83 -6.09
N ASN A 423 13.68 14.03 -5.57
CA ASN A 423 13.51 15.23 -6.39
C ASN A 423 14.83 15.95 -6.70
N GLY A 424 15.96 15.50 -6.14
CA GLY A 424 17.29 16.07 -6.40
C GLY A 424 17.45 17.53 -5.91
N GLU A 425 16.53 18.00 -5.07
CA GLU A 425 16.63 19.34 -4.48
C GLU A 425 17.72 19.33 -3.40
N GLU A 426 18.89 19.89 -3.73
CA GLU A 426 20.03 20.05 -2.82
C GLU A 426 19.78 21.14 -1.75
N ASN A 427 18.72 21.02 -0.95
CA ASN A 427 18.70 21.73 0.32
C ASN A 427 19.51 20.94 1.36
N GLN A 428 20.84 20.91 1.17
CA GLN A 428 21.79 20.14 1.98
C GLN A 428 21.61 20.41 3.49
N ARG A 429 21.22 21.64 3.86
CA ARG A 429 20.97 22.03 5.24
C ARG A 429 19.71 21.35 5.81
N THR A 430 18.59 21.41 5.09
CA THR A 430 17.36 20.72 5.50
C THR A 430 17.55 19.21 5.52
N GLY A 431 18.21 18.63 4.52
CA GLY A 431 18.50 17.19 4.48
C GLY A 431 19.34 16.72 5.67
N LYS A 432 20.36 17.50 6.08
CA LYS A 432 21.16 17.20 7.28
C LYS A 432 20.32 17.26 8.55
N LEU A 433 19.56 18.33 8.76
CA LEU A 433 18.67 18.47 9.93
C LEU A 433 17.66 17.31 10.01
N LEU A 434 17.07 16.95 8.88
CA LEU A 434 16.08 15.88 8.80
C LEU A 434 16.67 14.52 9.21
N ASN A 435 17.88 14.20 8.75
CA ASN A 435 18.58 12.98 9.14
C ASN A 435 18.91 12.98 10.65
N GLU A 436 19.33 14.11 11.21
CA GLU A 436 19.59 14.26 12.65
C GLU A 436 18.31 14.07 13.49
N LEU A 437 17.18 14.61 13.02
CA LEU A 437 15.88 14.45 13.68
C LEU A 437 15.43 12.99 13.62
N LEU A 438 15.45 12.36 12.45
CA LEU A 438 15.04 10.96 12.27
C LEU A 438 15.86 10.00 13.14
N GLN A 439 17.19 10.17 13.19
CA GLN A 439 18.07 9.36 14.05
C GLN A 439 17.68 9.46 15.54
N LYS A 440 17.30 10.64 16.01
CA LYS A 440 16.89 10.83 17.41
C LYS A 440 15.54 10.23 17.72
N PHE A 441 14.61 10.23 16.76
CA PHE A 441 13.32 9.54 16.91
C PHE A 441 13.49 8.03 17.01
N THR A 442 14.34 7.44 16.15
CA THR A 442 14.61 6.00 16.16
C THR A 442 15.28 5.53 17.47
N LEU A 443 15.93 6.43 18.22
CA LEU A 443 16.52 6.10 19.54
C LEU A 443 15.53 6.22 20.70
N LYS A 444 14.34 6.81 20.49
CA LYS A 444 13.36 7.13 21.54
C LYS A 444 12.14 6.19 21.54
N ILE A 445 11.90 5.51 20.42
CA ILE A 445 10.85 4.48 20.23
C ILE A 445 11.54 3.13 20.35
#